data_AF-A0A6B2SK25-F1
#
_entry.id   AF-A0A6B2SK25-F1
#
_cell.length_a   1.000
_cell.length_b   1.000
_cell.length_c   1.000
_cell.angle_alpha   90.00
_cell.angle_beta   90.00
_cell.angle_gamma   90.00
#
_symmetry.space_group_name_H-M   'P 1'
#
loop_
_entity.id
_entity.type
_entity.pdbx_description
1 polymer ?
#
loop_
_entity_poly.entity_id
_entity_poly.type
_entity_poly.pdbx_seq_one_letter_code
_entity_poly.pdbx_strand_id
1 'polypeptide(L)' 'ALPGALALAYAGTTAKPLFHAALNPSPPLTQRAVGGGIRAMIPLQAALAARTGAPVTALLTAALAPAARRFARKVSVT' A
#
# COMPACT_ATOMS: atom_id res chain seq x y z
N ALA A 1 -17.56 6.06 5.76
CA ALA A 1 -17.40 4.78 5.05
C ALA A 1 -16.13 4.75 4.17
N LEU A 2 -15.99 5.63 3.18
CA LEU A 2 -14.87 5.61 2.21
C LEU A 2 -13.45 5.73 2.82
N PRO A 3 -13.14 6.69 3.72
CA PRO A 3 -11.80 6.79 4.30
C PRO A 3 -11.40 5.53 5.09
N GLY A 4 -12.36 4.95 5.83
CA GLY A 4 -12.15 3.72 6.59
C GLY A 4 -11.87 2.51 5.69
N ALA A 5 -12.59 2.38 4.57
CA ALA A 5 -12.33 1.32 3.60
C ALA A 5 -10.93 1.44 2.99
N LEU A 6 -10.49 2.65 2.65
CA LEU A 6 -9.15 2.90 2.12
C LEU A 6 -8.05 2.68 3.18
N ALA A 7 -8.32 3.03 4.44
CA ALA A 7 -7.41 2.72 5.56
C ALA A 7 -7.28 1.20 5.80
N LEU A 8 -8.39 0.45 5.71
CA LEU A 8 -8.35 -1.01 5.77
C LEU A 8 -7.59 -1.61 4.57
N ALA A 9 -7.74 -1.03 3.37
CA ALA A 9 -6.96 -1.43 2.22
C ALA A 9 -5.45 -1.19 2.45
N TYR A 10 -5.08 -0.04 3.01
CA TYR A 10 -3.70 0.25 3.42
C TYR A 10 -3.18 -0.81 4.41
N ALA A 11 -3.90 -1.06 5.50
CA ALA A 11 -3.54 -2.05 6.51
C ALA A 11 -3.38 -3.46 5.89
N GLY A 12 -4.32 -3.86 5.02
CA GLY A 12 -4.27 -5.15 4.34
C GLY A 12 -3.06 -5.32 3.41
N THR A 13 -2.51 -4.23 2.86
CA THR A 13 -1.32 -4.30 2.01
C THR A 13 0.00 -4.42 2.76
N THR A 14 0.11 -3.90 3.99
CA THR A 14 1.38 -3.81 4.73
C THR A 14 1.46 -4.69 5.96
N ALA A 15 0.34 -5.05 6.58
CA ALA A 15 0.32 -5.71 7.88
C ALA A 15 1.10 -7.02 7.88
N LYS A 16 0.83 -7.92 6.93
CA LYS A 16 1.49 -9.24 6.87
C LYS A 16 3.01 -9.14 6.61
N PRO A 17 3.50 -8.41 5.60
CA PRO A 17 4.95 -8.23 5.40
C PRO A 17 5.66 -7.59 6.59
N LEU A 18 5.08 -6.54 7.18
CA LEU A 18 5.67 -5.82 8.33
C LEU A 18 5.71 -6.72 9.56
N PHE A 19 4.60 -7.40 9.87
CA PHE A 19 4.54 -8.30 11.02
C PHE A 19 5.54 -9.46 10.86
N HIS A 20 5.64 -10.01 9.65
CA HIS A 20 6.56 -11.12 9.41
C HIS A 20 8.03 -10.69 9.50
N ALA A 21 8.38 -9.51 8.99
CA ALA A 21 9.73 -8.94 9.11
C ALA A 21 10.08 -8.53 10.55
N ALA A 22 9.10 -8.02 11.31
CA ALA A 22 9.29 -7.66 12.71
C ALA A 22 9.56 -8.90 13.59
N LEU A 23 8.86 -10.00 13.33
CA LEU A 23 9.06 -11.27 14.05
C LEU A 23 10.28 -12.06 13.55
N ASN A 24 10.65 -11.92 12.27
CA ASN A 24 11.72 -12.69 11.63
C ASN A 24 12.65 -11.74 10.86
N PRO A 25 13.52 -11.00 11.57
CA PRO A 25 14.39 -10.02 10.94
C PRO A 25 15.38 -10.73 10.00
N SER A 26 15.20 -10.51 8.69
CA SER A 26 16.11 -11.02 7.66
C SER A 26 16.07 -10.13 6.42
N PRO A 27 17.18 -10.02 5.67
CA PRO A 27 17.24 -9.17 4.47
C PRO A 27 16.08 -9.38 3.47
N PRO A 28 15.69 -10.60 3.07
CA PRO A 28 14.61 -10.78 2.09
C PRO A 28 13.24 -10.40 2.63
N LEU A 29 12.99 -10.57 3.94
CA LEU A 29 11.71 -10.20 4.56
C LEU A 29 11.58 -8.69 4.71
N THR A 30 12.67 -8.02 5.10
CA THR A 30 12.71 -6.55 5.16
C THR A 30 12.53 -5.92 3.79
N GLN A 31 13.18 -6.45 2.74
CA GLN A 31 12.97 -5.98 1.36
C GLN A 31 11.52 -6.13 0.90
N ARG A 32 10.90 -7.28 1.19
CA ARG A 32 9.47 -7.50 0.89
C ARG A 32 8.57 -6.53 1.65
N ALA A 33 8.87 -6.26 2.91
CA ALA A 33 8.13 -5.31 3.74
C ALA A 33 8.25 -3.88 3.20
N VAL A 34 9.46 -3.43 2.85
CA VAL A 34 9.70 -2.11 2.25
C VAL A 34 9.01 -1.99 0.89
N GLY A 35 9.22 -2.95 0.00
CA GLY A 35 8.56 -2.96 -1.31
C GLY A 35 7.03 -3.01 -1.19
N GLY A 36 6.49 -3.71 -0.19
CA GLY A 36 5.09 -3.65 0.19
C GLY A 36 4.64 -2.27 0.66
N GLY A 37 5.40 -1.65 1.56
CA GLY A 37 5.14 -0.31 2.10
C GLY A 37 5.11 0.79 1.04
N ILE A 38 6.04 0.76 0.07
CA ILE A 38 6.05 1.71 -1.06
C ILE A 38 4.73 1.64 -1.84
N ARG A 39 4.26 0.43 -2.16
CA ARG A 39 3.00 0.24 -2.89
C ARG A 39 1.78 0.64 -2.04
N ALA A 40 1.88 0.51 -0.73
CA ALA A 40 0.83 0.88 0.21
C ALA A 40 0.67 2.39 0.40
N MET A 41 1.61 3.22 -0.09
CA MET A 41 1.41 4.67 -0.10
C MET A 41 0.18 5.07 -0.91
N ILE A 42 -0.18 4.32 -1.97
CA ILE A 42 -1.35 4.61 -2.80
C ILE A 42 -2.66 4.57 -2.00
N PRO A 43 -3.02 3.45 -1.33
CA PRO A 43 -4.23 3.42 -0.49
C PRO A 43 -4.15 4.38 0.70
N LEU A 44 -2.96 4.67 1.24
CA LEU A 44 -2.80 5.68 2.31
C LEU A 44 -3.14 7.09 1.81
N GLN A 45 -2.58 7.51 0.67
CA GLN A 45 -2.87 8.79 0.03
C GLN A 45 -4.35 8.92 -0.30
N ALA A 46 -4.96 7.85 -0.81
CA ALA A 46 -6.40 7.81 -1.08
C ALA A 46 -7.22 7.99 0.21
N ALA A 47 -6.85 7.30 1.31
CA ALA A 47 -7.55 7.44 2.59
C ALA A 47 -7.46 8.86 3.14
N LEU A 48 -6.29 9.49 3.05
CA LEU A 48 -6.07 10.88 3.48
C LEU A 48 -6.85 11.88 2.63
N ALA A 49 -6.86 11.72 1.29
CA ALA A 49 -7.65 12.55 0.39
C ALA A 49 -9.17 12.42 0.67
N ALA A 50 -9.66 11.20 0.92
CA ALA A 50 -11.05 10.98 1.29
C ALA A 50 -11.38 11.64 2.65
N ARG A 51 -10.45 11.61 3.61
CA ARG A 51 -10.62 12.21 4.93
C ARG A 51 -10.67 13.74 4.88
N THR A 52 -9.98 14.39 3.94
CA THR A 52 -9.99 15.85 3.76
C THR A 52 -11.11 16.35 2.84
N GLY A 53 -12.04 15.47 2.41
CA GLY A 53 -13.20 15.85 1.61
C GLY A 53 -13.02 15.80 0.09
N ALA A 54 -11.97 15.11 -0.41
CA ALA A 54 -11.72 14.94 -1.84
C ALA A 54 -11.97 13.48 -2.32
N PRO A 55 -13.24 13.02 -2.38
CA PRO A 55 -13.56 11.62 -2.69
C PRO A 55 -13.20 11.22 -4.13
N VAL A 56 -13.32 12.13 -5.10
CA VAL A 56 -12.94 11.86 -6.50
C VAL A 56 -11.44 11.61 -6.61
N THR A 57 -10.62 12.49 -6.03
CA THR A 57 -9.16 12.32 -5.95
C THR A 57 -8.81 11.01 -5.27
N ALA A 58 -9.47 10.69 -4.14
CA ALA A 58 -9.25 9.44 -3.44
C ALA A 58 -9.51 8.19 -4.30
N LEU A 59 -10.61 8.17 -5.06
CA LEU A 59 -10.94 7.05 -5.94
C LEU A 59 -9.96 6.94 -7.12
N LEU A 60 -9.60 8.06 -7.74
CA LEU A 60 -8.61 8.09 -8.82
C LEU A 60 -7.24 7.59 -8.33
N THR A 61 -6.79 8.04 -7.16
CA THR A 61 -5.55 7.54 -6.54
C THR A 61 -5.66 6.05 -6.24
N ALA A 62 -6.75 5.59 -5.64
CA ALA A 62 -6.95 4.17 -5.32
C ALA A 62 -6.94 3.27 -6.58
N ALA A 63 -7.47 3.75 -7.70
CA ALA A 63 -7.47 3.04 -8.98
C ALA A 63 -6.06 2.77 -9.55
N LEU A 64 -5.03 3.51 -9.09
CA LEU A 64 -3.64 3.28 -9.48
C LEU A 64 -2.98 2.09 -8.77
N ALA A 65 -3.55 1.59 -7.67
CA ALA A 65 -2.99 0.49 -6.88
C ALA A 65 -2.71 -0.80 -7.69
N PRO A 66 -3.64 -1.31 -8.53
CA PRO A 66 -3.36 -2.49 -9.37
C PRO A 66 -2.28 -2.22 -10.43
N ALA A 67 -2.24 -1.02 -11.01
CA ALA A 67 -1.22 -0.63 -11.98
C ALA A 67 0.17 -0.63 -11.34
N ALA A 68 0.31 -0.01 -10.17
CA ALA A 68 1.56 -0.01 -9.40
C ALA A 68 2.03 -1.43 -9.06
N ARG A 69 1.12 -2.35 -8.72
CA ARG A 69 1.46 -3.76 -8.49
C ARG A 69 1.97 -4.46 -9.75
N ARG A 70 1.36 -4.17 -10.91
CA ARG A 70 1.76 -4.74 -12.20
C ARG A 70 3.12 -4.22 -12.65
N PHE A 71 3.37 -2.91 -12.51
CA PHE A 71 4.64 -2.30 -12.91
C PHE A 71 5.78 -2.62 -11.95
N ALA A 72 5.52 -2.72 -10.65
CA ALA A 72 6.54 -3.10 -9.67
C ALA A 72 7.22 -4.44 -10.02
N ARG A 73 6.46 -5.42 -10.55
CA ARG A 73 7.02 -6.72 -10.99
C ARG A 73 7.93 -6.62 -12.22
N LYS A 74 7.84 -5.54 -13.00
CA LYS A 74 8.66 -5.33 -14.19
C LYS A 74 9.93 -4.54 -13.89
N VAL A 75 9.86 -3.62 -12.93
CA VAL A 75 10.97 -2.70 -12.62
C VAL A 75 11.81 -3.20 -11.42
N SER A 76 11.21 -4.04 -10.55
CA SER A 76 11.90 -4.74 -9.46
C SER A 76 12.01 -6.22 -9.83
N VAL A 77 13.19 -6.66 -10.29
CA VAL A 77 13.52 -8.08 -10.56
C VAL A 77 14.00 -8.81 -9.30
N THR A 78 14.31 -8.05 -8.24
CA THR A 78 14.51 -8.57 -6.87
C THR A 78 13.18 -8.99 -6.25
#